data_AF-A0A8J2YW39-F1
#
_entry.id   AF-A0A8J2YW39-F1
#
_cell.length_a   1.000
_cell.length_b   1.000
_cell.length_c   1.000
_cell.angle_alpha   90.00
_cell.angle_beta   90.00
_cell.angle_gamma   90.00
#
_symmetry.space_group_name_H-M   'P 1'
#
loop_
_entity.id
_entity.type
_entity.pdbx_description
1 polymer ?
#
loop_
_entity_poly.entity_id
_entity_poly.type
_entity_poly.pdbx_seq_one_letter_code
_entity_poly.pdbx_strand_id
1 'polypeptide(L)'
;MPIVSIARAPCRAPARPRLLIAKAGAVWLWPGIPLTDRHGSPVRPIPPDAMRFWLTKLLGPEVAGQPVPMQVARAAEHLTVDDEAAAQACLDRASAGTLSPEGAMLVRAVAARLGIDVPAIPIAKRMPLWDRRFVEGLAPVFDRFAEAADWLDKAGVWDPDKHPRWPPGATQGRPGQFRPVDKPAVSVPSVPRPDPNRPGIGHNGGPPLFDDAPLVPPEDPGNSYRWPIIKALARWAAKRAVILAGEDAVGGPIGLALNAAQIAAWVYEYYPYIKAYSDTPKSLDELQQAAQGPARRGYDVHHIVEQASGRSGEIPSELITSGENLVSIPKLKHWELNAWYQKANRELKDKDGNEMTPRDYLKGKGYADRLRVGLVVVRDQSIGD
;
A
#
# COMPACT_ATOMS: atom_id res chain seq x y z
N MET A 1 -7.86 -72.87 -12.27
CA MET A 1 -7.29 -71.66 -11.64
C MET A 1 -8.17 -70.48 -12.03
N PRO A 2 -8.78 -69.74 -11.08
CA PRO A 2 -9.62 -68.60 -11.41
C PRO A 2 -8.76 -67.38 -11.78
N ILE A 3 -9.15 -66.71 -12.86
CA ILE A 3 -8.53 -65.45 -13.29
C ILE A 3 -9.03 -64.34 -12.36
N VAL A 4 -8.13 -63.84 -11.50
CA VAL A 4 -8.39 -62.69 -10.64
C VAL A 4 -8.35 -61.43 -11.50
N SER A 5 -9.52 -60.83 -11.73
CA SER A 5 -9.63 -59.52 -12.38
C SER A 5 -9.10 -58.44 -11.43
N ILE A 6 -7.94 -57.86 -11.75
CA ILE A 6 -7.38 -56.73 -11.03
C ILE A 6 -8.19 -55.48 -11.45
N ALA A 7 -9.10 -55.04 -10.59
CA ALA A 7 -9.81 -53.78 -10.77
C ALA A 7 -8.80 -52.63 -10.84
N ARG A 8 -8.72 -51.95 -11.99
CA ARG A 8 -7.96 -50.70 -12.13
C ARG A 8 -8.53 -49.67 -11.16
N ALA A 9 -7.69 -49.12 -10.30
CA ALA A 9 -8.06 -48.00 -9.45
C ALA A 9 -8.66 -46.87 -10.31
N PRO A 10 -9.75 -46.22 -9.89
CA PRO A 10 -10.37 -45.15 -10.65
C PRO A 10 -9.35 -44.03 -10.86
N CYS A 11 -9.13 -43.64 -12.13
CA CYS A 11 -8.38 -42.44 -12.47
C CYS A 11 -8.98 -41.26 -11.70
N ARG A 12 -8.21 -40.68 -10.75
CA ARG A 12 -8.59 -39.42 -10.11
C ARG A 12 -8.79 -38.39 -11.21
N ALA A 13 -9.95 -37.75 -11.23
CA ALA A 13 -10.20 -36.62 -12.10
C ALA A 13 -9.06 -35.58 -11.92
N PRO A 14 -8.59 -34.94 -13.01
CA PRO A 14 -7.55 -33.93 -12.90
C PRO A 14 -7.98 -32.86 -11.90
N ALA A 15 -7.09 -32.52 -10.97
CA ALA A 15 -7.37 -31.51 -9.96
C ALA A 15 -7.72 -30.20 -10.66
N ARG A 16 -8.86 -29.60 -10.29
CA ARG A 16 -9.24 -28.29 -10.82
C ARG A 16 -8.14 -27.27 -10.48
N PRO A 17 -7.73 -26.40 -11.41
CA PRO A 17 -6.79 -25.33 -11.11
C PRO A 17 -7.37 -24.45 -10.00
N ARG A 18 -6.59 -24.25 -8.93
CA ARG A 18 -7.00 -23.54 -7.72
C ARG A 18 -6.25 -22.21 -7.64
N LEU A 19 -7.01 -21.12 -7.48
CA LEU A 19 -6.48 -19.81 -7.12
C LEU A 19 -6.26 -19.66 -5.62
N LEU A 20 -7.08 -20.35 -4.82
CA LEU A 20 -7.05 -20.34 -3.36
C LEU A 20 -6.57 -21.69 -2.86
N ILE A 21 -5.53 -21.69 -2.04
CA ILE A 21 -4.91 -22.89 -1.51
C ILE A 21 -4.79 -22.76 0.01
N ALA A 22 -5.25 -23.77 0.75
CA ALA A 22 -4.95 -23.93 2.16
C ALA A 22 -3.72 -24.82 2.28
N LYS A 23 -2.59 -24.27 2.74
CA LYS A 23 -1.33 -25.01 2.90
C LYS A 23 -0.43 -24.32 3.92
N ALA A 24 0.33 -25.11 4.67
CA ALA A 24 1.30 -24.67 5.65
C ALA A 24 0.67 -23.73 6.69
N GLY A 25 -0.53 -24.09 7.16
CA GLY A 25 -1.22 -23.32 8.20
C GLY A 25 -1.75 -21.94 7.75
N ALA A 26 -1.85 -21.68 6.45
CA ALA A 26 -2.38 -20.44 5.90
C ALA A 26 -3.24 -20.65 4.64
N VAL A 27 -4.07 -19.66 4.33
CA VAL A 27 -4.78 -19.55 3.04
C VAL A 27 -3.99 -18.61 2.14
N TRP A 28 -3.70 -19.09 0.94
CA TRP A 28 -2.93 -18.40 -0.08
C TRP A 28 -3.81 -18.11 -1.28
N LEU A 29 -3.72 -16.90 -1.82
CA LEU A 29 -4.17 -16.55 -3.16
C LEU A 29 -2.95 -16.56 -4.08
N TRP A 30 -3.00 -17.35 -5.14
CA TRP A 30 -1.92 -17.42 -6.12
C TRP A 30 -1.65 -16.01 -6.71
N PRO A 31 -0.37 -15.57 -6.84
CA PRO A 31 0.88 -16.31 -6.65
C PRO A 31 1.52 -16.09 -5.26
N GLY A 32 0.85 -16.49 -4.18
CA GLY A 32 1.46 -16.46 -2.84
C GLY A 32 1.12 -15.21 -2.03
N ILE A 33 -0.02 -14.58 -2.31
CA ILE A 33 -0.60 -13.56 -1.45
C ILE A 33 -1.27 -14.27 -0.26
N PRO A 34 -0.78 -14.12 0.98
CA PRO A 34 -1.46 -14.67 2.14
C PRO A 34 -2.78 -13.92 2.37
N LEU A 35 -3.85 -14.68 2.55
CA LEU A 35 -5.18 -14.18 2.96
C LEU A 35 -5.48 -14.46 4.43
N THR A 36 -4.54 -15.09 5.14
CA THR A 36 -4.57 -15.30 6.59
C THR A 36 -3.22 -15.00 7.21
N ASP A 37 -3.21 -14.69 8.50
CA ASP A 37 -2.04 -14.54 9.35
C ASP A 37 -2.07 -15.56 10.49
N ARG A 38 -0.91 -16.05 10.94
CA ARG A 38 -0.77 -16.98 12.07
C ARG A 38 -0.06 -16.26 13.21
N HIS A 39 -0.79 -15.97 14.28
CA HIS A 39 -0.25 -15.34 15.50
C HIS A 39 -0.25 -16.33 16.65
N GLY A 40 0.82 -17.14 16.75
CA GLY A 40 0.87 -18.28 17.67
C GLY A 40 0.02 -19.44 17.14
N SER A 41 -0.88 -19.98 17.96
CA SER A 41 -1.78 -21.07 17.57
C SER A 41 -2.92 -20.65 16.61
N PRO A 42 -3.62 -19.51 16.79
CA PRO A 42 -4.72 -19.15 15.91
C PRO A 42 -4.27 -18.66 14.53
N VAL A 43 -4.93 -19.17 13.50
CA VAL A 43 -4.88 -18.65 12.12
C VAL A 43 -6.08 -17.71 11.95
N ARG A 44 -5.84 -16.48 11.51
CA ARG A 44 -6.86 -15.44 11.38
C ARG A 44 -6.89 -14.93 9.93
N PRO A 45 -8.07 -14.67 9.35
CA PRO A 45 -8.13 -13.97 8.08
C PRO A 45 -7.53 -12.57 8.20
N ILE A 46 -6.90 -12.09 7.12
CA ILE A 46 -6.47 -10.70 7.02
C ILE A 46 -7.69 -9.76 7.00
N PRO A 47 -7.54 -8.45 7.25
CA PRO A 47 -8.65 -7.51 7.21
C PRO A 47 -9.49 -7.64 5.93
N PRO A 48 -10.83 -7.68 6.02
CA PRO A 48 -11.71 -7.93 4.87
C PRO A 48 -11.48 -6.99 3.69
N ASP A 49 -11.13 -5.72 3.93
CA ASP A 49 -10.89 -4.75 2.87
C ASP A 49 -9.60 -5.03 2.09
N ALA A 50 -8.53 -5.45 2.77
CA ALA A 50 -7.29 -5.89 2.13
C ALA A 50 -7.52 -7.16 1.30
N MET A 51 -8.31 -8.09 1.83
CA MET A 51 -8.70 -9.31 1.11
C MET A 51 -9.54 -8.98 -0.14
N ARG A 52 -10.57 -8.14 0.00
CA ARG A 52 -11.40 -7.68 -1.12
C ARG A 52 -10.59 -6.95 -2.16
N PHE A 53 -9.62 -6.13 -1.77
CA PHE A 53 -8.69 -5.50 -2.69
C PHE A 53 -8.00 -6.54 -3.57
N TRP A 54 -7.29 -7.51 -2.98
CA TRP A 54 -6.58 -8.52 -3.76
C TRP A 54 -7.49 -9.37 -4.63
N LEU A 55 -8.61 -9.82 -4.07
CA LEU A 55 -9.59 -10.62 -4.79
C LEU A 55 -10.12 -9.84 -6.00
N THR A 56 -10.56 -8.59 -5.80
CA THR A 56 -11.12 -7.80 -6.91
C THR A 56 -10.09 -7.43 -7.96
N LYS A 57 -8.80 -7.29 -7.60
CA LYS A 57 -7.74 -7.06 -8.58
C LYS A 57 -7.46 -8.30 -9.43
N LEU A 58 -7.32 -9.47 -8.80
CA LEU A 58 -6.96 -10.70 -9.50
C LEU A 58 -8.16 -11.37 -10.21
N LEU A 59 -9.34 -11.28 -9.61
CA LEU A 59 -10.55 -12.01 -10.04
C LEU A 59 -11.61 -11.09 -10.64
N GLY A 60 -11.46 -9.78 -10.45
CA GLY A 60 -12.42 -8.77 -10.91
C GLY A 60 -13.49 -8.38 -9.88
N PRO A 61 -14.19 -7.24 -10.09
CA PRO A 61 -15.23 -6.76 -9.19
C PRO A 61 -16.36 -7.76 -8.90
N GLU A 62 -16.60 -8.71 -9.79
CA GLU A 62 -17.64 -9.75 -9.66
C GLU A 62 -17.41 -10.63 -8.42
N VAL A 63 -16.16 -10.78 -7.98
CA VAL A 63 -15.82 -11.50 -6.75
C VAL A 63 -16.31 -10.80 -5.49
N ALA A 64 -16.60 -9.50 -5.53
CA ALA A 64 -17.05 -8.74 -4.36
C ALA A 64 -18.39 -9.26 -3.80
N GLY A 65 -19.24 -9.82 -4.67
CA GLY A 65 -20.51 -10.46 -4.29
C GLY A 65 -20.36 -11.92 -3.88
N GLN A 66 -19.17 -12.52 -4.02
CA GLN A 66 -18.95 -13.92 -3.70
C GLN A 66 -18.61 -14.12 -2.21
N PRO A 67 -18.94 -15.28 -1.63
CA PRO A 67 -18.66 -15.56 -0.22
C PRO A 67 -17.17 -15.87 0.07
N VAL A 68 -16.24 -15.40 -0.77
CA VAL A 68 -14.81 -15.73 -0.63
C VAL A 68 -14.27 -15.34 0.75
N PRO A 69 -14.49 -14.12 1.29
CA PRO A 69 -13.98 -13.78 2.62
C PRO A 69 -14.53 -14.67 3.73
N MET A 70 -15.81 -15.06 3.63
CA MET A 70 -16.43 -15.99 4.58
C MET A 70 -15.80 -17.39 4.49
N GLN A 71 -15.50 -17.88 3.28
CA GLN A 71 -14.84 -19.17 3.12
C GLN A 71 -13.38 -19.14 3.60
N VAL A 72 -12.66 -18.03 3.42
CA VAL A 72 -11.31 -17.84 3.98
C VAL A 72 -11.35 -17.85 5.51
N ALA A 73 -12.33 -17.18 6.13
CA ALA A 73 -12.49 -17.20 7.59
C ALA A 73 -12.75 -18.62 8.11
N ARG A 74 -13.64 -19.39 7.48
CA ARG A 74 -13.89 -20.80 7.82
C ARG A 74 -12.67 -21.69 7.61
N ALA A 75 -11.92 -21.46 6.53
CA ALA A 75 -10.67 -22.17 6.29
C ALA A 75 -9.64 -21.87 7.40
N ALA A 76 -9.55 -20.62 7.87
CA ALA A 76 -8.68 -20.23 8.97
C ALA A 76 -9.03 -20.95 10.30
N GLU A 77 -10.31 -21.18 10.58
CA GLU A 77 -10.76 -21.98 11.73
C GLU A 77 -10.23 -23.41 11.66
N HIS A 78 -10.34 -24.06 10.50
CA HIS A 78 -9.78 -25.41 10.29
C HIS A 78 -8.24 -25.41 10.36
N LEU A 79 -7.57 -24.40 9.81
CA LEU A 79 -6.11 -24.27 9.88
C LEU A 79 -5.59 -23.97 11.28
N THR A 80 -6.44 -23.49 12.20
CA THR A 80 -6.09 -23.32 13.62
C THR A 80 -5.93 -24.67 14.34
N VAL A 81 -6.57 -25.72 13.83
CA VAL A 81 -6.43 -27.11 14.32
C VAL A 81 -5.66 -27.98 13.33
N ASP A 82 -4.88 -27.36 12.43
CA ASP A 82 -4.05 -27.99 11.41
C ASP A 82 -4.81 -28.95 10.46
N ASP A 83 -6.11 -28.72 10.22
CA ASP A 83 -6.94 -29.47 9.26
C ASP A 83 -6.94 -28.81 7.87
N GLU A 84 -5.84 -28.99 7.13
CA GLU A 84 -5.68 -28.43 5.78
C GLU A 84 -6.70 -28.97 4.77
N ALA A 85 -7.15 -30.23 4.95
CA ALA A 85 -8.10 -30.86 4.03
C ALA A 85 -9.49 -30.22 4.15
N ALA A 86 -9.98 -30.02 5.37
CA ALA A 86 -11.24 -29.32 5.60
C ALA A 86 -11.13 -27.84 5.21
N ALA A 87 -9.99 -27.19 5.50
CA ALA A 87 -9.73 -25.83 5.07
C ALA A 87 -9.81 -25.70 3.54
N GLN A 88 -9.16 -26.59 2.79
CA GLN A 88 -9.23 -26.60 1.33
C GLN A 88 -10.65 -26.88 0.83
N ALA A 89 -11.40 -27.75 1.51
CA ALA A 89 -12.81 -28.00 1.15
C ALA A 89 -13.71 -26.76 1.35
N CYS A 90 -13.40 -25.89 2.33
CA CYS A 90 -14.03 -24.57 2.44
C CYS A 90 -13.71 -23.69 1.22
N LEU A 91 -12.44 -23.63 0.82
CA LEU A 91 -12.00 -22.81 -0.31
C LEU A 91 -12.54 -23.32 -1.64
N ASP A 92 -12.64 -24.63 -1.84
CA ASP A 92 -13.18 -25.24 -3.06
C ASP A 92 -14.68 -24.94 -3.25
N ARG A 93 -15.40 -24.56 -2.17
CA ARG A 93 -16.78 -24.03 -2.25
C ARG A 93 -16.83 -22.57 -2.66
N ALA A 94 -15.72 -21.84 -2.58
CA ALA A 94 -15.61 -20.48 -3.08
C ALA A 94 -15.34 -20.52 -4.60
N SER A 95 -16.35 -20.21 -5.42
CA SER A 95 -16.22 -20.16 -6.88
C SER A 95 -15.37 -18.97 -7.36
N ALA A 96 -14.06 -18.97 -7.09
CA ALA A 96 -13.11 -17.98 -7.62
C ALA A 96 -12.80 -18.22 -9.12
N GLY A 97 -13.84 -18.54 -9.91
CA GLY A 97 -13.77 -19.36 -11.12
C GLY A 97 -13.15 -18.74 -12.38
N THR A 98 -12.75 -17.47 -12.34
CA THR A 98 -12.11 -16.80 -13.48
C THR A 98 -11.15 -15.73 -13.00
N LEU A 99 -9.97 -15.65 -13.62
CA LEU A 99 -9.10 -14.48 -13.51
C LEU A 99 -9.70 -13.34 -14.32
N SER A 100 -9.52 -12.12 -13.81
CA SER A 100 -9.68 -10.95 -14.67
C SER A 100 -8.57 -10.90 -15.73
N PRO A 101 -8.73 -10.15 -16.84
CA PRO A 101 -7.64 -9.94 -17.80
C PRO A 101 -6.39 -9.38 -17.13
N GLU A 102 -6.54 -8.43 -16.21
CA GLU A 102 -5.43 -7.81 -15.47
C GLU A 102 -4.80 -8.80 -14.51
N GLY A 103 -5.63 -9.58 -13.82
CA GLY A 103 -5.20 -10.65 -12.93
C GLY A 103 -4.42 -11.70 -13.69
N ALA A 104 -4.87 -12.10 -14.88
CA ALA A 104 -4.15 -13.02 -15.75
C ALA A 104 -2.81 -12.46 -16.25
N MET A 105 -2.72 -11.16 -16.54
CA MET A 105 -1.46 -10.52 -16.88
C MET A 105 -0.50 -10.51 -15.69
N LEU A 106 -0.97 -10.13 -14.50
CA LEU A 106 -0.16 -10.13 -13.28
C LEU A 106 0.31 -11.54 -12.96
N VAL A 107 -0.59 -12.51 -13.11
CA VAL A 107 -0.30 -13.92 -12.91
C VAL A 107 0.80 -14.40 -13.83
N ARG A 108 0.69 -14.13 -15.13
CA ARG A 108 1.73 -14.48 -16.09
C ARG A 108 3.06 -13.78 -15.80
N ALA A 109 3.02 -12.51 -15.41
CA ALA A 109 4.22 -11.75 -15.10
C ALA A 109 4.95 -12.33 -13.89
N VAL A 110 4.23 -12.65 -12.81
CA VAL A 110 4.82 -13.27 -11.62
C VAL A 110 5.32 -14.68 -11.91
N ALA A 111 4.52 -15.51 -12.60
CA ALA A 111 4.93 -16.86 -12.99
C ALA A 111 6.22 -16.87 -13.81
N ALA A 112 6.33 -15.98 -14.80
CA ALA A 112 7.52 -15.83 -15.62
C ALA A 112 8.75 -15.42 -14.79
N ARG A 113 8.58 -14.53 -13.81
CA ARG A 113 9.67 -14.11 -12.92
C ARG A 113 10.13 -15.23 -12.00
N LEU A 114 9.19 -16.03 -11.47
CA LEU A 114 9.48 -17.14 -10.57
C LEU A 114 9.92 -18.42 -11.30
N GLY A 115 9.85 -18.45 -12.63
CA GLY A 115 10.14 -19.64 -13.42
C GLY A 115 9.17 -20.80 -13.17
N ILE A 116 7.90 -20.48 -12.87
CA ILE A 116 6.85 -21.48 -12.61
C ILE A 116 5.76 -21.42 -13.67
N ASP A 117 5.01 -22.51 -13.82
CA ASP A 117 3.85 -22.56 -14.72
C ASP A 117 2.65 -21.78 -14.16
N VAL A 118 1.95 -21.11 -15.07
CA VAL A 118 0.67 -20.47 -14.76
C VAL A 118 -0.41 -21.54 -14.65
N PRO A 119 -1.18 -21.60 -13.54
CA PRO A 119 -2.32 -22.51 -13.46
C PRO A 119 -3.32 -22.22 -14.59
N ALA A 120 -3.91 -23.26 -15.19
CA ALA A 120 -4.83 -23.16 -16.32
C ALA A 120 -6.21 -22.59 -15.91
N ILE A 121 -6.23 -21.37 -15.36
CA ILE A 121 -7.42 -20.70 -14.86
C ILE A 121 -8.11 -19.97 -16.02
N PRO A 122 -9.43 -20.13 -16.18
CA PRO A 122 -10.20 -19.38 -17.17
C PRO A 122 -10.04 -17.87 -16.99
N ILE A 123 -9.94 -17.12 -18.09
CA ILE A 123 -9.87 -15.66 -18.07
C ILE A 123 -11.24 -15.11 -18.45
N ALA A 124 -11.78 -14.19 -17.64
CA ALA A 124 -13.04 -13.52 -17.90
C ALA A 124 -12.95 -12.71 -19.21
N LYS A 125 -14.00 -12.79 -20.03
CA LYS A 125 -14.10 -12.04 -21.30
C LYS A 125 -14.51 -10.59 -21.04
N ARG A 126 -13.53 -9.73 -20.73
CA ARG A 126 -13.74 -8.28 -20.60
C ARG A 126 -12.52 -7.48 -21.05
N MET A 127 -12.68 -6.18 -21.22
CA MET A 127 -11.56 -5.29 -21.51
C MET A 127 -10.67 -5.10 -20.28
N PRO A 128 -9.34 -5.09 -20.42
CA PRO A 128 -8.43 -4.78 -19.34
C PRO A 128 -8.53 -3.30 -18.94
N LEU A 129 -8.65 -3.05 -17.64
CA LEU A 129 -8.58 -1.77 -16.95
C LEU A 129 -7.14 -1.33 -16.69
N TRP A 130 -6.21 -2.28 -16.65
CA TRP A 130 -4.78 -2.02 -16.42
C TRP A 130 -4.01 -2.16 -17.72
N ASP A 131 -3.15 -1.18 -18.00
CA ASP A 131 -2.18 -1.35 -19.05
C ASP A 131 -1.07 -2.32 -18.62
N ARG A 132 -0.35 -2.85 -19.62
CA ARG A 132 0.72 -3.82 -19.42
C ARG A 132 1.88 -3.29 -18.59
N ARG A 133 2.24 -2.01 -18.73
CA ARG A 133 3.37 -1.42 -18.02
C ARG A 133 3.10 -1.34 -16.53
N PHE A 134 1.88 -1.00 -16.15
CA PHE A 134 1.46 -0.99 -14.75
C PHE A 134 1.58 -2.39 -14.12
N VAL A 135 1.10 -3.42 -14.81
CA VAL A 135 1.21 -4.82 -14.35
C VAL A 135 2.67 -5.25 -14.21
N GLU A 136 3.51 -4.95 -15.20
CA GLU A 136 4.94 -5.27 -15.18
C GLU A 136 5.66 -4.55 -14.04
N GLY A 137 5.26 -3.31 -13.70
CA GLY A 137 5.80 -2.57 -12.56
C GLY A 137 5.41 -3.15 -11.19
N LEU A 138 4.27 -3.84 -11.09
CA LEU A 138 3.84 -4.50 -9.86
C LEU A 138 4.50 -5.88 -9.67
N ALA A 139 4.88 -6.56 -10.73
CA ALA A 139 5.39 -7.94 -10.65
C ALA A 139 6.61 -8.12 -9.70
N PRO A 140 7.63 -7.22 -9.66
CA PRO A 140 8.76 -7.36 -8.72
C PRO A 140 8.37 -7.33 -7.25
N VAL A 141 7.23 -6.71 -6.90
CA VAL A 141 6.72 -6.68 -5.52
C VAL A 141 6.45 -8.10 -5.02
N PHE A 142 6.10 -9.03 -5.92
CA PHE A 142 5.81 -10.44 -5.63
C PHE A 142 7.04 -11.32 -5.47
N ASP A 143 8.24 -10.89 -5.88
CA ASP A 143 9.47 -11.68 -5.70
C ASP A 143 9.67 -12.02 -4.21
N ARG A 144 9.41 -11.03 -3.35
CA ARG A 144 9.51 -11.19 -1.90
C ARG A 144 8.41 -12.07 -1.30
N PHE A 145 7.25 -12.19 -1.95
CA PHE A 145 6.19 -13.10 -1.52
C PHE A 145 6.56 -14.55 -1.85
N ALA A 146 7.25 -14.77 -2.97
CA ALA A 146 7.77 -16.08 -3.31
C ALA A 146 8.90 -16.52 -2.37
N GLU A 147 9.85 -15.62 -2.05
CA GLU A 147 10.87 -15.86 -1.02
C GLU A 147 10.24 -16.17 0.34
N ALA A 148 9.18 -15.45 0.70
CA ALA A 148 8.38 -15.69 1.89
C ALA A 148 7.70 -17.07 1.91
N ALA A 149 7.10 -17.48 0.78
CA ALA A 149 6.45 -18.78 0.65
C ALA A 149 7.47 -19.92 0.70
N ASP A 150 8.61 -19.76 0.05
CA ASP A 150 9.74 -20.69 0.10
C ASP A 150 10.34 -20.78 1.51
N TRP A 151 10.44 -19.65 2.22
CA TRP A 151 10.83 -19.62 3.63
C TRP A 151 9.82 -20.37 4.52
N LEU A 152 8.52 -20.22 4.31
CA LEU A 152 7.51 -20.97 5.09
C LEU A 152 7.52 -22.48 4.81
N ASP A 153 7.78 -22.89 3.56
CA ASP A 153 7.94 -24.31 3.20
C ASP A 153 9.20 -24.90 3.89
N LYS A 154 10.26 -24.10 4.02
CA LYS A 154 11.51 -24.48 4.72
C LYS A 154 11.40 -24.40 6.25
N ALA A 155 10.69 -23.41 6.79
CA ALA A 155 10.53 -23.17 8.22
C ALA A 155 9.65 -24.23 8.92
N GLY A 156 8.91 -25.04 8.15
CA GLY A 156 8.18 -26.21 8.66
C GLY A 156 9.07 -27.37 9.15
N VAL A 157 10.36 -27.39 8.80
CA VAL A 157 11.31 -28.42 9.26
C VAL A 157 12.08 -27.88 10.46
N TRP A 158 11.53 -28.06 11.66
CA TRP A 158 12.28 -27.82 12.90
C TRP A 158 13.43 -28.83 12.99
N ASP A 159 14.66 -28.32 12.95
CA ASP A 159 15.89 -29.09 13.12
C ASP A 159 16.32 -29.05 14.60
N PRO A 160 16.14 -30.15 15.36
CA PRO A 160 16.51 -30.23 16.78
C PRO A 160 17.97 -29.86 17.05
N ASP A 161 18.85 -30.21 16.10
CA ASP A 161 20.29 -30.08 16.26
C ASP A 161 20.75 -28.64 16.01
N LYS A 162 20.01 -27.88 15.18
CA LYS A 162 20.28 -26.45 14.93
C LYS A 162 19.57 -25.50 15.90
N HIS A 163 18.49 -25.94 16.53
CA HIS A 163 17.63 -25.09 17.36
C HIS A 163 17.23 -25.77 18.69
N PRO A 164 18.20 -26.07 19.58
CA PRO A 164 17.92 -26.77 20.84
C PRO A 164 17.04 -25.90 21.76
N ARG A 165 15.91 -26.46 22.18
CA ARG A 165 15.08 -25.89 23.26
C ARG A 165 15.33 -26.64 24.56
N TRP A 166 15.01 -26.01 25.68
CA TRP A 166 15.00 -26.71 26.96
C TRP A 166 13.94 -27.82 26.95
N PRO A 167 14.29 -29.07 27.30
CA PRO A 167 13.33 -30.15 27.36
C PRO A 167 12.27 -29.89 28.45
N PRO A 168 11.05 -30.45 28.32
CA PRO A 168 10.05 -30.38 29.37
C PRO A 168 10.61 -30.90 30.70
N GLY A 169 10.51 -30.09 31.77
CA GLY A 169 11.03 -30.45 33.09
C GLY A 169 12.51 -30.10 33.36
N ALA A 170 13.18 -29.39 32.45
CA ALA A 170 14.54 -28.90 32.70
C ALA A 170 14.57 -27.98 33.93
N THR A 171 15.52 -28.22 34.83
CA THR A 171 15.73 -27.43 36.06
C THR A 171 16.38 -26.07 35.79
N GLN A 172 16.94 -25.88 34.60
CA GLN A 172 17.43 -24.61 34.11
C GLN A 172 16.65 -24.20 32.86
N GLY A 173 16.18 -22.95 32.81
CA GLY A 173 15.38 -22.42 31.70
C GLY A 173 13.87 -22.68 31.83
N ARG A 174 13.08 -21.96 31.02
CA ARG A 174 11.63 -22.20 30.92
C ARG A 174 11.36 -23.18 29.77
N PRO A 175 10.48 -24.19 29.97
CA PRO A 175 10.05 -25.08 28.90
C PRO A 175 9.61 -24.27 27.67
N GLY A 176 10.16 -24.62 26.50
CA GLY A 176 9.87 -23.92 25.24
C GLY A 176 10.78 -22.72 24.91
N GLN A 177 11.70 -22.30 25.79
CA GLN A 177 12.73 -21.30 25.45
C GLN A 177 13.94 -21.94 24.76
N PHE A 178 14.66 -21.14 23.96
CA PHE A 178 15.92 -21.53 23.33
C PHE A 178 16.99 -21.79 24.40
N ARG A 179 17.69 -22.91 24.27
CA ARG A 179 18.85 -23.24 25.10
C ARG A 179 20.07 -22.50 24.53
N PRO A 180 20.82 -21.72 25.33
CA PRO A 180 22.08 -21.12 24.89
C PRO A 180 23.02 -22.21 24.37
N VAL A 181 23.72 -21.93 23.27
CA VAL A 181 24.71 -22.87 22.72
C VAL A 181 25.81 -23.08 23.76
N ASP A 182 26.16 -24.33 24.06
CA ASP A 182 27.24 -24.71 24.97
C ASP A 182 28.61 -24.34 24.34
N LYS A 183 28.93 -23.04 24.27
CA LYS A 183 30.28 -22.55 23.99
C LYS A 183 30.93 -22.13 25.31
N PRO A 184 32.22 -22.45 25.54
CA PRO A 184 32.92 -22.03 26.75
C PRO A 184 32.87 -20.50 26.87
N ALA A 185 32.37 -20.02 28.00
CA ALA A 185 32.12 -18.62 28.26
C ALA A 185 33.43 -17.82 28.20
N VAL A 186 33.53 -16.89 27.26
CA VAL A 186 34.47 -15.77 27.37
C VAL A 186 33.99 -14.91 28.53
N SER A 187 34.82 -14.79 29.57
CA SER A 187 34.53 -14.01 30.77
C SER A 187 34.34 -12.53 30.43
N VAL A 188 33.08 -12.08 30.40
CA VAL A 188 32.72 -10.66 30.28
C VAL A 188 32.61 -10.05 31.69
N PRO A 189 33.10 -8.83 31.95
CA PRO A 189 33.04 -8.21 33.27
C PRO A 189 31.61 -8.10 33.80
N SER A 190 31.43 -8.37 35.09
CA SER A 190 30.14 -8.35 35.76
C SER A 190 29.50 -6.97 35.74
N VAL A 191 28.44 -6.82 34.95
CA VAL A 191 27.56 -5.63 34.97
C VAL A 191 26.72 -5.67 36.26
N PRO A 192 26.58 -4.55 37.00
CA PRO A 192 25.77 -4.51 38.22
C PRO A 192 24.32 -4.89 37.94
N ARG A 193 23.73 -5.68 38.85
CA ARG A 193 22.32 -6.10 38.77
C ARG A 193 21.40 -4.88 38.73
N PRO A 194 20.41 -4.82 37.82
CA PRO A 194 19.50 -3.69 37.76
C PRO A 194 18.54 -3.69 38.96
N ASP A 195 18.20 -2.48 39.39
CA ASP A 195 17.19 -2.14 40.39
C ASP A 195 15.90 -2.97 40.24
N PRO A 196 15.41 -3.67 41.28
CA PRO A 196 14.18 -4.45 41.23
C PRO A 196 12.91 -3.61 41.02
N ASN A 197 12.97 -2.28 41.14
CA ASN A 197 11.87 -1.37 40.83
C ASN A 197 11.92 -0.81 39.40
N ARG A 198 12.86 -1.27 38.56
CA ARG A 198 12.87 -0.94 37.14
C ARG A 198 11.77 -1.74 36.43
N PRO A 199 10.88 -1.10 35.65
CA PRO A 199 9.90 -1.82 34.83
C PRO A 199 10.61 -2.89 34.01
N GLY A 200 10.13 -4.14 34.09
CA GLY A 200 10.71 -5.27 33.37
C GLY A 200 10.73 -5.05 31.86
N ILE A 201 11.50 -5.88 31.14
CA ILE A 201 11.71 -5.88 29.66
C ILE A 201 10.43 -6.32 28.91
N GLY A 202 9.28 -5.76 29.27
CA GLY A 202 7.98 -5.95 28.64
C GLY A 202 7.09 -4.71 28.76
N HIS A 203 7.65 -3.53 29.07
CA HIS A 203 6.94 -2.25 29.19
C HIS A 203 7.45 -1.19 28.19
N ASN A 204 8.29 -1.58 27.23
CA ASN A 204 8.45 -0.82 26.00
C ASN A 204 7.23 -1.11 25.13
N GLY A 205 6.22 -0.26 25.24
CA GLY A 205 5.16 -0.16 24.24
C GLY A 205 5.80 0.01 22.86
N GLY A 206 5.95 -1.11 22.15
CA GLY A 206 6.34 -1.10 20.75
C GLY A 206 5.47 -0.10 20.00
N PRO A 207 5.99 0.58 18.97
CA PRO A 207 5.22 1.57 18.23
C PRO A 207 3.87 0.94 17.86
N PRO A 208 2.74 1.63 18.13
CA PRO A 208 1.42 1.07 17.89
C PRO A 208 1.36 0.52 16.45
N LEU A 209 0.98 -0.75 16.33
CA LEU A 209 0.80 -1.37 15.04
C LEU A 209 -0.54 -0.89 14.46
N PHE A 210 -0.47 -0.48 13.19
CA PHE A 210 -1.54 0.00 12.32
C PHE A 210 -1.86 1.51 12.43
N ASP A 211 -0.95 2.34 11.91
CA ASP A 211 -1.35 3.64 11.36
C ASP A 211 -2.01 3.38 9.99
N ASP A 212 -3.30 3.72 9.85
CA ASP A 212 -3.97 3.77 8.55
C ASP A 212 -3.19 4.67 7.57
N ALA A 213 -3.27 4.36 6.28
CA ALA A 213 -2.73 5.27 5.27
C ALA A 213 -3.41 6.64 5.46
N PRO A 214 -2.66 7.75 5.51
CA PRO A 214 -3.27 9.04 5.72
C PRO A 214 -4.23 9.34 4.56
N LEU A 215 -5.48 9.62 4.91
CA LEU A 215 -6.50 10.00 3.95
C LEU A 215 -6.08 11.32 3.29
N VAL A 216 -5.99 11.32 1.97
CA VAL A 216 -5.91 12.57 1.21
C VAL A 216 -7.35 12.98 0.91
N PRO A 217 -7.84 14.07 1.50
CA PRO A 217 -9.21 14.48 1.30
C PRO A 217 -9.44 14.86 -0.17
N PRO A 218 -10.65 14.60 -0.71
CA PRO A 218 -10.98 14.93 -2.10
C PRO A 218 -10.98 16.45 -2.34
N GLU A 219 -11.22 17.21 -1.27
CA GLU A 219 -11.23 18.66 -1.22
C GLU A 219 -10.03 19.18 -0.44
N ASP A 220 -9.72 20.46 -0.65
CA ASP A 220 -8.65 21.15 0.07
C ASP A 220 -8.93 21.16 1.59
N PRO A 221 -8.06 20.57 2.43
CA PRO A 221 -8.31 20.43 3.87
C PRO A 221 -8.09 21.72 4.68
N GLY A 222 -7.75 22.84 4.03
CA GLY A 222 -7.45 24.10 4.71
C GLY A 222 -6.07 24.15 5.38
N ASN A 223 -5.67 25.34 5.81
CA ASN A 223 -4.26 25.66 6.10
C ASN A 223 -3.66 24.86 7.27
N SER A 224 -4.46 24.47 8.28
CA SER A 224 -3.99 23.73 9.45
C SER A 224 -3.76 22.23 9.20
N TYR A 225 -4.36 21.65 8.16
CA TYR A 225 -4.35 20.19 7.93
C TYR A 225 -3.53 19.73 6.71
N ARG A 226 -3.20 20.63 5.77
CA ARG A 226 -2.42 20.33 4.54
C ARG A 226 -1.02 19.75 4.79
N TRP A 227 -0.18 20.49 5.54
CA TRP A 227 1.19 20.07 5.84
C TRP A 227 1.27 18.79 6.68
N PRO A 228 0.38 18.57 7.65
CA PRO A 228 0.21 17.28 8.30
C PRO A 228 -0.07 16.14 7.32
N ILE A 229 -0.92 16.33 6.31
CA ILE A 229 -1.25 15.28 5.33
C ILE A 229 -0.04 14.94 4.45
N ILE A 230 0.65 15.94 3.89
CA ILE A 230 1.85 15.71 3.06
C ILE A 230 2.97 15.06 3.88
N LYS A 231 3.21 15.54 5.11
CA LYS A 231 4.20 14.92 6.00
C LYS A 231 3.78 13.54 6.46
N ALA A 232 2.50 13.30 6.71
CA ALA A 232 1.97 11.99 7.05
C ALA A 232 2.16 11.03 5.88
N LEU A 233 1.87 11.47 4.65
CA LEU A 233 2.10 10.69 3.42
C LEU A 233 3.56 10.31 3.24
N ALA A 234 4.46 11.29 3.32
CA ALA A 234 5.89 11.06 3.18
C ALA A 234 6.44 10.17 4.31
N ARG A 235 6.02 10.41 5.56
CA ARG A 235 6.44 9.58 6.71
C ARG A 235 5.87 8.18 6.66
N TRP A 236 4.63 8.03 6.22
CA TRP A 236 3.98 6.75 6.04
C TRP A 236 4.70 5.96 4.95
N ALA A 237 4.92 6.55 3.78
CA ALA A 237 5.67 5.94 2.69
C ALA A 237 7.09 5.57 3.13
N ALA A 238 7.81 6.45 3.84
CA ALA A 238 9.15 6.19 4.35
C ALA A 238 9.19 5.10 5.42
N LYS A 239 8.29 5.13 6.43
CA LYS A 239 8.16 4.05 7.43
C LYS A 239 7.89 2.72 6.75
N ARG A 240 7.00 2.70 5.76
CA ARG A 240 6.63 1.49 5.03
C ARG A 240 7.74 0.99 4.11
N ALA A 241 8.50 1.89 3.47
CA ALA A 241 9.68 1.54 2.68
C ALA A 241 10.79 0.95 3.55
N VAL A 242 10.99 1.45 4.78
CA VAL A 242 11.93 0.88 5.76
C VAL A 242 11.47 -0.50 6.25
N ILE A 243 10.17 -0.70 6.50
CA ILE A 243 9.62 -2.03 6.83
C ILE A 243 9.77 -3.00 5.66
N LEU A 244 9.61 -2.52 4.43
CA LEU A 244 9.89 -3.31 3.23
C LEU A 244 11.41 -3.59 3.10
N ALA A 245 12.28 -2.67 3.50
CA ALA A 245 13.74 -2.80 3.31
C ALA A 245 14.48 -3.52 4.46
N GLY A 246 13.85 -3.70 5.62
CA GLY A 246 14.46 -4.33 6.81
C GLY A 246 13.98 -5.75 7.08
N GLU A 247 14.86 -6.57 7.66
CA GLU A 247 14.57 -7.94 8.15
C GLU A 247 13.58 -7.96 9.35
N ASP A 248 13.34 -6.82 9.99
CA ASP A 248 12.47 -6.65 11.17
C ASP A 248 11.01 -6.32 10.82
N ALA A 249 10.46 -6.88 9.74
CA ALA A 249 9.02 -6.83 9.51
C ALA A 249 8.33 -7.59 10.66
N VAL A 250 7.81 -6.86 11.65
CA VAL A 250 6.98 -7.41 12.72
C VAL A 250 5.78 -8.11 12.06
N GLY A 251 5.79 -9.45 12.03
CA GLY A 251 4.81 -10.29 11.31
C GLY A 251 5.37 -11.12 10.14
N GLY A 252 6.67 -11.04 9.85
CA GLY A 252 7.34 -11.84 8.83
C GLY A 252 6.77 -11.63 7.40
N PRO A 253 6.85 -12.64 6.53
CA PRO A 253 6.25 -12.68 5.19
C PRO A 253 4.86 -12.04 5.03
N ILE A 254 3.97 -12.29 5.99
CA ILE A 254 2.56 -11.90 5.93
C ILE A 254 2.41 -10.41 6.28
N GLY A 255 3.20 -9.90 7.22
CA GLY A 255 3.31 -8.48 7.49
C GLY A 255 3.82 -7.70 6.27
N LEU A 256 4.83 -8.23 5.58
CA LEU A 256 5.33 -7.65 4.32
C LEU A 256 4.23 -7.59 3.25
N ALA A 257 3.49 -8.69 3.11
CA ALA A 257 2.40 -8.83 2.15
C ALA A 257 1.26 -7.83 2.36
N LEU A 258 0.82 -7.68 3.62
CA LEU A 258 -0.22 -6.74 4.00
C LEU A 258 0.22 -5.29 3.80
N ASN A 259 1.49 -4.99 4.09
CA ASN A 259 2.05 -3.67 3.86
C ASN A 259 2.11 -3.36 2.37
N ALA A 260 2.60 -4.29 1.55
CA ALA A 260 2.61 -4.14 0.10
C ALA A 260 1.19 -3.99 -0.47
N ALA A 261 0.20 -4.72 0.06
CA ALA A 261 -1.20 -4.59 -0.32
C ALA A 261 -1.78 -3.21 -0.02
N GLN A 262 -1.55 -2.73 1.21
CA GLN A 262 -2.07 -1.44 1.66
C GLN A 262 -1.38 -0.30 0.92
N ILE A 263 -0.08 -0.44 0.63
CA ILE A 263 0.66 0.46 -0.26
C ILE A 263 0.10 0.39 -1.67
N ALA A 264 -0.12 -0.79 -2.25
CA ALA A 264 -0.65 -0.92 -3.60
C ALA A 264 -2.07 -0.38 -3.73
N ALA A 265 -2.93 -0.59 -2.73
CA ALA A 265 -4.29 -0.04 -2.69
C ALA A 265 -4.27 1.48 -2.60
N TRP A 266 -3.45 2.03 -1.71
CA TRP A 266 -3.27 3.46 -1.54
C TRP A 266 -2.63 4.11 -2.78
N VAL A 267 -1.54 3.54 -3.29
CA VAL A 267 -0.93 3.96 -4.54
C VAL A 267 -1.99 3.91 -5.62
N TYR A 268 -2.79 2.85 -5.78
CA TYR A 268 -3.83 2.83 -6.81
C TYR A 268 -4.85 3.97 -6.69
N GLU A 269 -5.36 4.22 -5.48
CA GLU A 269 -6.35 5.29 -5.24
C GLU A 269 -5.76 6.68 -5.51
N TYR A 270 -4.53 6.91 -5.07
CA TYR A 270 -3.88 8.22 -5.10
C TYR A 270 -2.86 8.40 -6.22
N TYR A 271 -2.62 7.37 -7.03
CA TYR A 271 -1.68 7.36 -8.15
C TYR A 271 -1.92 8.53 -9.10
N PRO A 272 -3.17 8.89 -9.46
CA PRO A 272 -3.39 10.05 -10.31
C PRO A 272 -2.85 11.36 -9.72
N TYR A 273 -2.89 11.55 -8.40
CA TYR A 273 -2.37 12.76 -7.73
C TYR A 273 -0.85 12.73 -7.62
N ILE A 274 -0.26 11.57 -7.29
CA ILE A 274 1.20 11.38 -7.21
C ILE A 274 1.83 11.56 -8.59
N LYS A 275 1.24 10.92 -9.60
CA LYS A 275 1.64 11.05 -11.00
C LYS A 275 1.55 12.51 -11.44
N ALA A 276 0.41 13.16 -11.23
CA ALA A 276 0.24 14.58 -11.58
C ALA A 276 1.28 15.48 -10.90
N TYR A 277 1.55 15.26 -9.61
CA TYR A 277 2.56 16.04 -8.87
C TYR A 277 3.98 15.87 -9.43
N SER A 278 4.28 14.68 -9.97
CA SER A 278 5.57 14.32 -10.56
C SER A 278 5.65 14.59 -12.06
N ASP A 279 4.59 15.09 -12.69
CA ASP A 279 4.62 15.42 -14.11
C ASP A 279 5.63 16.54 -14.35
N THR A 280 6.32 16.46 -15.48
CA THR A 280 7.34 17.44 -15.84
C THR A 280 6.74 18.84 -15.89
N PRO A 281 7.52 19.86 -15.49
CA PRO A 281 7.27 21.25 -15.81
C PRO A 281 6.63 21.50 -17.17
N LYS A 282 5.64 22.39 -17.21
CA LYS A 282 4.95 22.79 -18.44
C LYS A 282 5.04 24.30 -18.63
N SER A 283 5.02 24.72 -19.89
CA SER A 283 4.89 26.14 -20.23
C SER A 283 3.53 26.70 -19.77
N LEU A 284 3.46 28.01 -19.61
CA LEU A 284 2.21 28.69 -19.24
C LEU A 284 1.09 28.40 -20.25
N ASP A 285 1.40 28.48 -21.55
CA ASP A 285 0.44 28.22 -22.63
C ASP A 285 -0.12 26.80 -22.56
N GLU A 286 0.72 25.79 -22.28
CA GLU A 286 0.26 24.41 -22.11
C GLU A 286 -0.65 24.25 -20.90
N LEU A 287 -0.35 24.94 -19.79
CA LEU A 287 -1.20 24.92 -18.59
C LEU A 287 -2.54 25.59 -18.84
N GLN A 288 -2.55 26.71 -19.58
CA GLN A 288 -3.77 27.44 -19.96
C GLN A 288 -4.63 26.62 -20.93
N GLN A 289 -4.03 26.04 -21.98
CA GLN A 289 -4.72 25.15 -22.90
C GLN A 289 -5.32 23.94 -22.17
N ALA A 290 -4.57 23.34 -21.24
CA ALA A 290 -5.07 22.21 -20.45
C ALA A 290 -6.23 22.60 -19.51
N ALA A 291 -6.34 23.87 -19.09
CA ALA A 291 -7.46 24.36 -18.30
C ALA A 291 -8.76 24.50 -19.11
N GLN A 292 -8.66 24.70 -20.42
CA GLN A 292 -9.81 24.74 -21.34
C GLN A 292 -10.28 23.33 -21.76
N GLY A 293 -9.48 22.31 -21.45
CA GLY A 293 -9.79 20.92 -21.77
C GLY A 293 -10.71 20.23 -20.76
N PRO A 294 -11.01 18.94 -20.97
CA PRO A 294 -11.78 18.15 -20.02
C PRO A 294 -11.03 18.00 -18.69
N ALA A 295 -11.79 17.87 -17.59
CA ALA A 295 -11.24 17.66 -16.26
C ALA A 295 -10.33 16.42 -16.22
N ARG A 296 -9.12 16.59 -15.67
CA ARG A 296 -8.11 15.53 -15.55
C ARG A 296 -8.01 15.08 -14.09
N ARG A 297 -8.14 13.78 -13.84
CA ARG A 297 -7.97 13.24 -12.49
C ARG A 297 -6.54 13.52 -12.00
N GLY A 298 -6.40 14.04 -10.78
CA GLY A 298 -5.10 14.46 -10.22
C GLY A 298 -4.77 15.94 -10.38
N TYR A 299 -5.57 16.67 -11.18
CA TYR A 299 -5.37 18.08 -11.49
C TYR A 299 -6.56 18.94 -11.07
N ASP A 300 -6.29 20.21 -10.81
CA ASP A 300 -7.30 21.24 -10.60
C ASP A 300 -7.11 22.38 -11.60
N VAL A 301 -8.19 23.12 -11.87
CA VAL A 301 -8.11 24.43 -12.53
C VAL A 301 -7.85 25.49 -11.47
N HIS A 302 -6.73 26.18 -11.61
CA HIS A 302 -6.30 27.25 -10.72
C HIS A 302 -6.41 28.60 -11.43
N HIS A 303 -6.83 29.63 -10.68
CA HIS A 303 -6.90 31.00 -11.17
C HIS A 303 -5.61 31.73 -10.77
N ILE A 304 -4.80 32.17 -11.74
CA ILE A 304 -3.53 32.89 -11.48
C ILE A 304 -3.80 34.12 -10.60
N VAL A 305 -4.85 34.86 -10.91
CA VAL A 305 -5.47 35.90 -10.07
C VAL A 305 -6.65 35.29 -9.33
N GLU A 306 -6.58 35.26 -8.00
CA GLU A 306 -7.58 34.61 -7.15
C GLU A 306 -9.02 35.11 -7.43
N GLN A 307 -9.96 34.16 -7.55
CA GLN A 307 -11.38 34.40 -7.81
C GLN A 307 -12.04 35.33 -6.78
N ALA A 308 -11.53 35.36 -5.54
CA ALA A 308 -12.01 36.26 -4.50
C ALA A 308 -11.95 37.74 -4.92
N SER A 309 -10.98 38.12 -5.76
CA SER A 309 -10.83 39.48 -6.30
C SER A 309 -11.96 39.87 -7.25
N GLY A 310 -12.57 38.90 -7.94
CA GLY A 310 -13.77 39.13 -8.76
C GLY A 310 -15.02 39.30 -7.90
N ARG A 311 -15.12 38.50 -6.82
CA ARG A 311 -16.27 38.58 -5.89
C ARG A 311 -16.31 39.89 -5.11
N SER A 312 -15.16 40.51 -4.84
CA SER A 312 -15.10 41.83 -4.19
C SER A 312 -15.42 42.99 -5.15
N GLY A 313 -15.52 42.75 -6.46
CA GLY A 313 -15.69 43.79 -7.47
C GLY A 313 -14.43 44.59 -7.79
N GLU A 314 -13.28 44.23 -7.19
CA GLU A 314 -12.00 44.91 -7.44
C GLU A 314 -11.46 44.62 -8.85
N ILE A 315 -11.77 43.45 -9.41
CA ILE A 315 -11.37 43.01 -10.74
C ILE A 315 -12.61 42.59 -11.53
N PRO A 316 -12.77 43.02 -12.80
CA PRO A 316 -13.85 42.56 -13.67
C PRO A 316 -13.92 41.03 -13.75
N SER A 317 -15.13 40.47 -13.67
CA SER A 317 -15.33 39.01 -13.65
C SER A 317 -14.85 38.35 -14.93
N GLU A 318 -14.92 39.06 -16.06
CA GLU A 318 -14.47 38.59 -17.38
C GLU A 318 -12.97 38.31 -17.40
N LEU A 319 -12.17 39.10 -16.67
CA LEU A 319 -10.73 38.86 -16.53
C LEU A 319 -10.45 37.67 -15.62
N ILE A 320 -11.24 37.49 -14.56
CA ILE A 320 -11.08 36.38 -13.62
C ILE A 320 -11.38 35.04 -14.29
N THR A 321 -12.43 34.96 -15.11
CA THR A 321 -12.81 33.73 -15.82
C THR A 321 -12.13 33.60 -17.18
N SER A 322 -11.26 34.54 -17.56
CA SER A 322 -10.57 34.49 -18.85
C SER A 322 -9.67 33.26 -18.95
N GLY A 323 -9.54 32.71 -20.16
CA GLY A 323 -8.64 31.57 -20.39
C GLY A 323 -7.18 31.88 -20.06
N GLU A 324 -6.78 33.15 -20.16
CA GLU A 324 -5.45 33.62 -19.76
C GLU A 324 -5.21 33.56 -18.25
N ASN A 325 -6.27 33.66 -17.44
CA ASN A 325 -6.18 33.59 -15.98
C ASN A 325 -6.31 32.17 -15.42
N LEU A 326 -6.64 31.17 -16.25
CA LEU A 326 -6.89 29.80 -15.82
C LEU A 326 -5.73 28.88 -16.22
N VAL A 327 -5.23 28.08 -15.27
CA VAL A 327 -4.17 27.09 -15.51
C VAL A 327 -4.53 25.75 -14.89
N SER A 328 -4.22 24.64 -15.57
CA SER A 328 -4.45 23.29 -15.06
C SER A 328 -3.21 22.74 -14.37
N ILE A 329 -3.18 22.78 -13.04
CA ILE A 329 -2.02 22.38 -12.23
C ILE A 329 -2.33 21.13 -11.40
N PRO A 330 -1.31 20.35 -10.98
CA PRO A 330 -1.51 19.22 -10.09
C PRO A 330 -2.21 19.66 -8.78
N LYS A 331 -3.19 18.87 -8.31
CA LYS A 331 -3.98 19.21 -7.11
C LYS A 331 -3.10 19.46 -5.87
N LEU A 332 -2.07 18.65 -5.67
CA LEU A 332 -1.16 18.83 -4.53
C LEU A 332 -0.36 20.14 -4.64
N LYS A 333 0.07 20.53 -5.85
CA LYS A 333 0.72 21.84 -6.10
C LYS A 333 -0.25 23.00 -5.93
N HIS A 334 -1.52 22.82 -6.30
CA HIS A 334 -2.56 23.80 -6.05
C HIS A 334 -2.71 24.12 -4.56
N TRP A 335 -2.63 23.10 -3.70
CA TRP A 335 -2.68 23.28 -2.25
C TRP A 335 -1.44 23.99 -1.69
N GLU A 336 -0.26 23.70 -2.23
CA GLU A 336 1.00 24.38 -1.88
C GLU A 336 0.94 25.86 -2.26
N LEU A 337 0.46 26.17 -3.47
CA LEU A 337 0.28 27.54 -3.94
C LEU A 337 -0.75 28.28 -3.08
N ASN A 338 -1.89 27.66 -2.76
CA ASN A 338 -2.89 28.25 -1.85
C ASN A 338 -2.31 28.52 -0.44
N ALA A 339 -1.35 27.71 0.01
CA ALA A 339 -0.66 27.93 1.28
C ALA A 339 0.36 29.07 1.19
N TRP A 340 1.07 29.19 0.06
CA TRP A 340 2.01 30.29 -0.20
C TRP A 340 1.32 31.66 -0.10
N TYR A 341 0.13 31.81 -0.68
CA TYR A 341 -0.66 33.06 -0.60
C TYR A 341 -1.05 33.48 0.82
N GLN A 342 -1.01 32.56 1.78
CA GLN A 342 -1.38 32.79 3.18
C GLN A 342 -0.17 32.95 4.11
N LYS A 343 1.05 32.76 3.58
CA LYS A 343 2.28 32.85 4.35
C LYS A 343 2.94 34.21 4.13
N ALA A 344 3.46 34.83 5.18
CA ALA A 344 4.27 36.03 5.06
C ALA A 344 5.48 35.76 4.15
N ASN A 345 5.75 36.68 3.23
CA ASN A 345 6.83 36.59 2.27
C ASN A 345 7.84 37.74 2.51
N ARG A 346 9.12 37.39 2.60
CA ARG A 346 10.21 38.34 2.89
C ARG A 346 10.37 39.43 1.83
N GLU A 347 10.00 39.14 0.59
CA GLU A 347 10.09 40.05 -0.55
C GLU A 347 8.90 40.99 -0.64
N LEU A 348 7.78 40.64 0.00
CA LEU A 348 6.57 41.45 0.02
C LEU A 348 6.52 42.20 1.34
N LYS A 349 6.89 43.49 1.32
CA LYS A 349 6.92 44.33 2.51
C LYS A 349 5.87 45.42 2.47
N ASP A 350 5.32 45.75 3.64
CA ASP A 350 4.52 46.96 3.80
C ASP A 350 5.39 48.21 3.78
N LYS A 351 4.76 49.38 3.88
CA LYS A 351 5.43 50.70 3.92
C LYS A 351 6.39 50.87 5.10
N ASP A 352 6.20 50.08 6.16
CA ASP A 352 6.97 50.13 7.41
C ASP A 352 8.07 49.06 7.41
N GLY A 353 8.19 48.27 6.34
CA GLY A 353 9.22 47.23 6.13
C GLY A 353 8.85 45.84 6.66
N ASN A 354 7.64 45.65 7.19
CA ASN A 354 7.18 44.36 7.73
C ASN A 354 6.80 43.41 6.61
N GLU A 355 7.07 42.12 6.79
CA GLU A 355 6.69 41.08 5.83
C GLU A 355 5.16 40.94 5.76
N MET A 356 4.63 40.84 4.54
CA MET A 356 3.20 40.71 4.26
C MET A 356 2.90 39.35 3.63
N THR A 357 1.67 38.88 3.80
CA THR A 357 1.19 37.80 2.93
C THR A 357 0.97 38.34 1.51
N PRO A 358 1.11 37.50 0.47
CA PRO A 358 0.78 37.89 -0.89
C PRO A 358 -0.63 38.43 -1.04
N ARG A 359 -1.62 37.90 -0.31
CA ARG A 359 -2.99 38.42 -0.31
C ARG A 359 -3.08 39.85 0.22
N ASP A 360 -2.41 40.13 1.34
CA ASP A 360 -2.42 41.48 1.93
C ASP A 360 -1.68 42.47 1.04
N TYR A 361 -0.54 42.06 0.48
CA TYR A 361 0.24 42.89 -0.46
C TYR A 361 -0.56 43.23 -1.73
N LEU A 362 -1.39 42.31 -2.22
CA LEU A 362 -2.17 42.49 -3.44
C LEU A 362 -3.48 43.28 -3.24
N LYS A 363 -3.88 43.56 -2.00
CA LYS A 363 -5.11 44.29 -1.69
C LYS A 363 -5.08 45.70 -2.31
N GLY A 364 -6.12 46.05 -3.05
CA GLY A 364 -6.21 47.33 -3.77
C GLY A 364 -5.32 47.45 -5.02
N LYS A 365 -4.52 46.43 -5.36
CA LYS A 365 -3.76 46.41 -6.61
C LYS A 365 -4.61 45.94 -7.79
N GLY A 366 -4.30 46.46 -8.98
CA GLY A 366 -4.99 46.12 -10.23
C GLY A 366 -4.63 44.73 -10.76
N TYR A 367 -5.31 44.33 -11.84
CA TYR A 367 -5.17 43.00 -12.44
C TYR A 367 -3.73 42.66 -12.84
N ALA A 368 -3.03 43.59 -13.49
CA ALA A 368 -1.66 43.36 -13.98
C ALA A 368 -0.67 43.03 -12.84
N ASP A 369 -0.79 43.69 -11.69
CA ASP A 369 0.04 43.41 -10.52
C ASP A 369 -0.25 42.03 -9.91
N ARG A 370 -1.54 41.67 -9.80
CA ARG A 370 -1.96 40.36 -9.30
C ARG A 370 -1.51 39.25 -10.24
N LEU A 371 -1.67 39.46 -11.54
CA LEU A 371 -1.24 38.52 -12.57
C LEU A 371 0.27 38.32 -12.52
N ARG A 372 1.05 39.40 -12.42
CA ARG A 372 2.51 39.32 -12.28
C ARG A 372 2.94 38.50 -11.08
N VAL A 373 2.33 38.73 -9.91
CA VAL A 373 2.65 37.96 -8.69
C VAL A 373 2.22 36.50 -8.84
N GLY A 374 1.02 36.23 -9.36
CA GLY A 374 0.54 34.87 -9.57
C GLY A 374 1.41 34.08 -10.56
N LEU A 375 1.88 34.72 -11.63
CA LEU A 375 2.76 34.08 -12.62
C LEU A 375 4.11 33.66 -12.04
N VAL A 376 4.67 34.44 -11.10
CA VAL A 376 5.93 34.06 -10.41
C VAL A 376 5.74 32.74 -9.67
N VAL A 377 4.66 32.61 -8.89
CA VAL A 377 4.39 31.42 -8.09
C VAL A 377 4.06 30.22 -8.97
N VAL A 378 3.25 30.42 -10.01
CA VAL A 378 2.94 29.35 -10.96
C VAL A 378 4.22 28.88 -11.64
N ARG A 379 5.15 29.78 -11.98
CA ARG A 379 6.47 29.40 -12.53
C ARG A 379 7.30 28.59 -11.54
N ASP A 380 7.48 29.07 -10.31
CA ASP A 380 8.29 28.36 -9.30
C ASP A 380 7.74 26.95 -8.98
N GLN A 381 6.42 26.78 -9.11
CA GLN A 381 5.78 25.47 -8.88
C GLN A 381 5.73 24.60 -10.14
N SER A 382 5.88 25.19 -11.33
CA SER A 382 5.71 24.52 -12.63
C SER A 382 6.98 24.45 -13.46
N ILE A 383 8.09 25.01 -13.00
CA ILE A 383 9.43 24.95 -13.60
C ILE A 383 10.32 24.34 -12.53
N GLY A 384 10.77 23.11 -12.77
CA GLY A 384 11.77 22.47 -11.92
C GLY A 384 13.08 23.25 -12.08
N ASP A 385 13.77 23.47 -10.96
CA ASP A 385 15.09 24.12 -10.92
C ASP A 385 16.08 23.56 -11.94
#